data_AF-A0A378LPS1-F1
#
_entry.id   AF-A0A378LPS1-F1
#
_cell.length_a   1.000
_cell.length_b   1.000
_cell.length_c   1.000
_cell.angle_alpha   90.00
_cell.angle_beta   90.00
_cell.angle_gamma   90.00
#
_symmetry.space_group_name_H-M   'P 1'
#
loop_
_entity.id
_entity.type
_entity.pdbx_description
1 polymer ?
#
loop_
_entity_poly.entity_id
_entity_poly.type
_entity_poly.pdbx_seq_one_letter_code
_entity_poly.pdbx_strand_id
1 'polypeptide(L)'
;MHSQKIGNALRTIDTWYPEFSDPVSSAGPIAIEPYGAVTNLGKAFRTPADKQDFYTFFDTWARGGELSRVEDEHYMMAVLVRGGVFGESDK
;
A
#
# COMPACT_ATOMS: atom_id res chain seq x y z
N MET A 1 -20.11 -13.28 8.75
CA MET A 1 -19.04 -12.29 8.50
C MET A 1 -17.71 -13.02 8.51
N HIS A 2 -16.92 -12.92 7.44
CA HIS A 2 -15.65 -13.65 7.30
C HIS A 2 -14.51 -12.95 8.06
N SER A 3 -13.58 -13.70 8.63
CA SER A 3 -12.41 -13.16 9.37
C SER A 3 -11.57 -12.22 8.50
N GLN A 4 -11.45 -12.52 7.20
CA GLN A 4 -10.74 -11.67 6.23
C GLN A 4 -11.41 -10.29 6.09
N LYS A 5 -12.75 -10.21 6.22
CA LYS A 5 -13.48 -8.94 6.15
C LYS A 5 -13.23 -8.07 7.37
N ILE A 6 -13.10 -8.69 8.55
CA ILE A 6 -12.69 -8.00 9.78
C ILE A 6 -11.22 -7.55 9.65
N GLY A 7 -10.34 -8.45 9.19
CA GLY A 7 -8.93 -8.11 8.97
C GLY A 7 -8.73 -6.97 7.97
N ASN A 8 -9.55 -6.89 6.92
CA ASN A 8 -9.55 -5.77 5.97
C ASN A 8 -9.90 -4.44 6.66
N ALA A 9 -10.92 -4.42 7.50
CA ALA A 9 -11.30 -3.22 8.24
C ALA A 9 -10.23 -2.80 9.27
N LEU A 10 -9.58 -3.76 9.94
CA LEU A 10 -8.52 -3.47 10.92
C LEU A 10 -7.27 -2.84 10.28
N ARG A 11 -6.95 -3.20 9.04
CA ARG A 11 -5.81 -2.65 8.30
C ARG A 11 -6.14 -1.44 7.43
N THR A 12 -7.29 -0.81 7.64
CA THR A 12 -7.67 0.47 7.02
C THR A 12 -6.96 1.63 7.71
N ILE A 13 -5.65 1.73 7.45
CA ILE A 13 -4.75 2.69 8.11
C ILE A 13 -3.89 3.48 7.11
N ASP A 14 -3.93 3.16 5.82
CA ASP A 14 -3.12 3.85 4.82
C ASP A 14 -3.67 5.25 4.59
N THR A 15 -2.99 6.23 5.16
CA THR A 15 -3.25 7.67 5.01
C THR A 15 -2.09 8.38 4.30
N TRP A 16 -1.21 7.60 3.67
CA TRP A 16 0.09 8.09 3.19
C TRP A 16 0.23 8.02 1.66
N TYR A 17 -0.81 7.59 0.95
CA TYR A 17 -0.82 7.61 -0.51
C TYR A 17 -0.93 9.05 -1.04
N PRO A 18 -0.41 9.36 -2.24
CA PRO A 18 -0.26 10.74 -2.72
C PRO A 18 -1.54 11.58 -2.68
N GLU A 19 -2.66 10.97 -3.05
CA GLU A 19 -3.96 11.64 -3.14
C GLU A 19 -4.69 11.77 -1.80
N PHE A 20 -4.15 11.29 -0.68
CA PHE A 20 -4.88 11.27 0.60
C PHE A 20 -5.37 12.66 1.03
N SER A 21 -4.56 13.70 0.78
CA SER A 21 -4.88 15.09 1.14
C SER A 21 -5.70 15.84 0.08
N ASP A 22 -6.01 15.21 -1.06
CA ASP A 22 -6.79 15.83 -2.13
C ASP A 22 -8.31 15.73 -1.80
N PRO A 23 -9.02 16.86 -1.67
CA PRO A 23 -10.44 16.85 -1.29
C PRO A 23 -11.37 16.24 -2.35
N VAL A 24 -10.91 16.08 -3.59
CA VAL A 24 -11.69 15.57 -4.73
C VAL A 24 -11.32 14.11 -5.04
N SER A 25 -10.04 13.77 -5.02
CA SER A 25 -9.56 12.45 -5.45
C SER A 25 -9.31 11.45 -4.31
N SER A 26 -9.21 11.92 -3.06
CA SER A 26 -8.98 11.06 -1.89
C SER A 26 -10.10 10.04 -1.66
N ALA A 27 -9.72 8.84 -1.24
CA ALA A 27 -10.62 7.81 -0.73
C ALA A 27 -10.71 7.80 0.81
N GLY A 28 -10.08 8.77 1.49
CA GLY A 28 -9.84 8.69 2.94
C GLY A 28 -8.87 7.56 3.30
N PRO A 29 -8.86 7.05 4.54
CA PRO A 29 -8.03 5.92 4.90
C PRO A 29 -8.41 4.68 4.10
N ILE A 30 -7.43 4.04 3.45
CA ILE A 30 -7.64 2.81 2.67
C ILE A 30 -6.98 1.61 3.36
N ALA A 31 -7.47 0.41 3.04
CA ALA A 31 -6.88 -0.82 3.52
C ALA A 31 -5.48 -0.99 2.94
N ILE A 32 -4.52 -1.38 3.77
CA ILE A 32 -3.13 -1.61 3.35
C ILE A 32 -3.09 -2.72 2.29
N GLU A 33 -2.71 -2.40 1.07
CA GLU A 33 -2.59 -3.31 -0.08
C GLU A 33 -1.34 -2.94 -0.88
N PRO A 34 -0.64 -3.89 -1.56
CA PRO A 34 0.60 -3.59 -2.28
C PRO A 34 0.53 -2.47 -3.32
N TYR A 35 -0.65 -2.28 -3.92
CA TYR A 35 -0.94 -1.23 -4.91
C TYR A 35 -1.99 -0.22 -4.44
N GLY A 36 -2.37 -0.24 -3.15
CA GLY A 36 -3.44 0.61 -2.62
C GLY A 36 -4.75 0.44 -3.39
N ALA A 37 -5.12 -0.80 -3.74
CA ALA A 37 -6.30 -1.08 -4.57
C ALA A 37 -7.59 -0.98 -3.75
N VAL A 38 -8.53 -0.16 -4.23
CA VAL A 38 -9.86 -0.01 -3.64
C VAL A 38 -10.90 -0.49 -4.64
N THR A 39 -11.39 -1.73 -4.44
CA THR A 39 -12.17 -2.47 -5.45
C THR A 39 -13.52 -1.85 -5.78
N ASN A 40 -14.22 -1.24 -4.81
CA ASN A 40 -15.49 -0.55 -5.06
C ASN A 40 -15.32 0.73 -5.89
N LEU A 41 -14.14 1.35 -5.89
CA LEU A 41 -13.79 2.51 -6.71
C LEU A 41 -13.14 2.11 -8.04
N GLY A 42 -12.73 0.84 -8.20
CA GLY A 42 -11.99 0.39 -9.38
C GLY A 42 -10.64 1.09 -9.56
N LYS A 43 -10.03 1.58 -8.47
CA LYS A 43 -8.83 2.43 -8.52
C LYS A 43 -7.69 1.86 -7.67
N ALA A 44 -6.46 2.03 -8.14
CA ALA A 44 -5.24 1.81 -7.39
C ALA A 44 -4.60 3.17 -7.06
N PHE A 45 -4.40 3.45 -5.76
CA PHE A 45 -3.87 4.73 -5.29
C PHE A 45 -2.33 4.76 -5.19
N ARG A 46 -1.68 3.60 -5.36
CA ARG A 46 -0.23 3.46 -5.32
C ARG A 46 0.22 2.67 -6.53
N THR A 47 0.68 3.38 -7.56
CA THR A 47 1.04 2.77 -8.84
C THR A 47 2.56 2.63 -8.99
N PRO A 48 3.03 1.60 -9.71
CA PRO A 48 4.43 1.49 -10.11
C PRO A 48 4.90 2.65 -11.00
N ALA A 49 3.98 3.23 -11.80
CA ALA A 49 4.30 4.39 -12.64
C ALA A 49 4.72 5.60 -11.78
N ASP A 50 4.07 5.79 -10.64
CA ASP A 50 4.38 6.85 -9.68
C ASP A 50 5.47 6.47 -8.68
N LYS A 51 5.96 5.21 -8.71
CA LYS A 51 6.95 4.68 -7.75
C LYS A 51 6.51 4.72 -6.29
N GLN A 52 5.18 4.64 -6.06
CA GLN A 52 4.58 4.72 -4.72
C GLN A 52 4.05 3.37 -4.21
N ASP A 53 4.21 2.30 -4.99
CA ASP A 53 3.76 0.95 -4.67
C ASP A 53 4.74 0.22 -3.74
N PHE A 54 4.28 -0.89 -3.16
CA PHE A 54 5.07 -1.68 -2.23
C PHE A 54 6.37 -2.22 -2.82
N TYR A 55 6.36 -2.71 -4.08
CA TYR A 55 7.53 -3.35 -4.65
C TYR A 55 8.64 -2.35 -4.94
N THR A 56 8.29 -1.15 -5.38
CA THR A 56 9.28 -0.08 -5.58
C THR A 56 9.98 0.31 -4.27
N PHE A 57 9.22 0.46 -3.18
CA PHE A 57 9.80 0.75 -1.87
C PHE A 57 10.59 -0.41 -1.29
N PHE A 58 10.04 -1.63 -1.39
CA PHE A 58 10.69 -2.82 -0.87
C PHE A 58 12.00 -3.11 -1.60
N ASP A 59 12.06 -2.96 -2.93
CA ASP A 59 13.29 -3.13 -3.71
C ASP A 59 14.38 -2.12 -3.33
N THR A 60 13.99 -0.85 -3.14
CA THR A 60 14.89 0.21 -2.68
C THR A 60 15.47 -0.12 -1.31
N TRP A 61 14.60 -0.47 -0.35
CA TRP A 61 15.00 -0.77 1.02
C TRP A 61 15.81 -2.07 1.13
N ALA A 62 15.42 -3.12 0.42
CA ALA A 62 16.11 -4.42 0.43
C ALA A 62 17.53 -4.35 -0.15
N ARG A 63 17.80 -3.38 -1.03
CA ARG A 63 19.14 -3.11 -1.58
C ARG A 63 19.99 -2.18 -0.70
N GLY A 64 19.53 -1.85 0.49
CA GLY A 64 20.22 -0.95 1.42
C GLY A 64 20.02 0.53 1.12
N GLY A 65 19.04 0.88 0.28
CA GLY A 65 18.59 2.26 0.11
C GLY A 65 17.68 2.72 1.25
N GLU A 66 17.53 4.02 1.38
CA GLU A 66 16.62 4.65 2.35
C GLU A 66 15.39 5.21 1.64
N LEU A 67 14.23 5.15 2.29
CA LEU A 67 13.02 5.82 1.82
C LEU A 67 13.06 7.28 2.28
N SER A 68 12.57 8.19 1.46
CA SER A 68 12.63 9.64 1.74
C SER A 68 11.72 10.08 2.88
N ARG A 69 10.74 9.25 3.24
CA ARG A 69 9.68 9.55 4.20
C ARG A 69 9.46 8.38 5.14
N VAL A 70 9.34 8.70 6.44
CA VAL A 70 8.98 7.73 7.47
C VAL A 70 7.61 7.09 7.21
N GLU A 71 6.70 7.83 6.57
CA GLU A 71 5.37 7.30 6.22
C GLU A 71 5.43 6.19 5.17
N ASP A 72 6.41 6.24 4.25
CA ASP A 72 6.58 5.18 3.25
C ASP A 72 7.15 3.92 3.89
N GLU A 73 7.98 4.05 4.95
CA GLU A 73 8.41 2.92 5.78
C GLU A 73 7.22 2.31 6.56
N HIS A 74 6.35 3.14 7.14
CA HIS A 74 5.14 2.67 7.82
C HIS A 74 4.22 1.89 6.88
N TYR A 75 3.98 2.42 5.67
CA TYR A 75 3.23 1.73 4.64
C TYR A 75 3.87 0.39 4.27
N MET A 76 5.18 0.37 3.97
CA MET A 76 5.91 -0.84 3.61
C MET A 76 5.82 -1.91 4.71
N MET A 77 6.08 -1.53 5.96
CA MET A 77 6.02 -2.44 7.10
C MET A 77 4.59 -2.96 7.35
N ALA A 78 3.57 -2.12 7.16
CA ALA A 78 2.19 -2.56 7.29
C ALA A 78 1.80 -3.59 6.20
N VAL A 79 2.33 -3.48 4.98
CA VAL A 79 2.15 -4.51 3.93
C VAL A 79 2.81 -5.83 4.34
N LEU A 80 3.99 -5.78 4.97
CA LEU A 80 4.66 -6.97 5.51
C LEU A 80 3.87 -7.62 6.65
N VAL A 81 3.32 -6.83 7.58
CA VAL A 81 2.47 -7.32 8.69
C VAL A 81 1.17 -7.96 8.17
N ARG A 82 0.55 -7.37 7.14
CA ARG A 82 -0.58 -7.99 6.42
C ARG A 82 -0.18 -9.35 5.84
N GLY A 83 1.04 -9.46 5.35
CA GLY A 83 1.58 -10.65 4.70
C GLY A 83 1.04 -10.85 3.29
N GLY A 84 1.51 -11.93 2.66
CA GLY A 84 1.25 -12.27 1.27
C GLY A 84 2.40 -13.09 0.70
N VAL A 85 2.24 -13.58 -0.52
CA VAL A 85 3.34 -14.15 -1.30
C VAL A 85 3.93 -13.00 -2.11
N PHE A 86 5.14 -12.59 -1.75
CA PHE A 86 5.89 -11.55 -2.44
C PHE A 86 7.05 -12.22 -3.19
N GLY A 87 7.11 -12.03 -4.49
CA GLY A 87 8.12 -12.66 -5.32
C GLY A 87 7.87 -12.36 -6.79
N GLU A 88 8.90 -12.54 -7.59
CA GLU A 88 8.79 -12.52 -9.03
C GLU A 88 7.82 -13.63 -9.46
N SER A 89 6.79 -13.25 -10.20
CA SER A 89 5.96 -14.25 -10.87
C SER A 89 6.79 -14.75 -12.06
N ASP A 90 6.93 -16.06 -12.24
CA ASP A 90 7.56 -16.70 -13.41
C ASP A 90 6.74 -16.48 -14.72
N LYS A 91 6.11 -15.32 -14.91
CA LYS A 91 5.27 -14.99 -16.06
C LYS A 91 5.80 -13.78 -16.81
#